data_AF-A0AAV5THZ7-F1
#
_entry.id   AF-A0AAV5THZ7-F1
#
_cell.length_a   1.000
_cell.length_b   1.000
_cell.length_c   1.000
_cell.angle_alpha   90.00
_cell.angle_beta   90.00
_cell.angle_gamma   90.00
#
_symmetry.space_group_name_H-M   'P 1'
#
loop_
_entity.id
_entity.type
_entity.pdbx_description
1 polymer ?
#
loop_
_entity_poly.entity_id
_entity_poly.type
_entity_poly.pdbx_seq_one_letter_code
_entity_poly.pdbx_strand_id
1 'polypeptide(L)'
;NNGFKLAAKTQASIAFTRVARTRSPAPYDNCTKVGQMGADDYYSNFTYVYNSCQSSCLQRLAVKFCGCVDPIYLKADDQTYCSTKADMLCLVNLPSKVSEANAENGQHVCDCHPPCVEEAFEMTVTYGVYPSGK
;
A
#
# COMPACT_ATOMS: atom_id res chain seq x y z
N ASN A 1 0.19 6.59 2.44
CA ASN A 1 0.59 7.99 2.23
C ASN A 1 1.96 8.24 2.84
N ASN A 2 3.03 8.09 2.06
CA ASN A 2 4.40 8.40 2.49
C ASN A 2 4.82 9.76 1.90
N GLY A 3 4.21 10.82 2.41
CA GLY A 3 4.56 12.21 2.07
C GLY A 3 5.32 12.89 3.21
N PHE A 4 5.90 14.05 2.94
CA PHE A 4 6.53 14.89 3.96
C PHE A 4 5.69 16.15 4.20
N LYS A 5 5.59 16.55 5.46
CA LYS A 5 4.93 17.79 5.84
C LYS A 5 5.95 18.92 5.76
N LEU A 6 5.62 19.99 5.05
CA LEU A 6 6.43 21.19 4.99
C LEU A 6 5.83 22.28 5.88
N ALA A 7 6.66 22.88 6.72
CA ALA A 7 6.24 24.01 7.54
C ALA A 7 6.08 25.27 6.67
N ALA A 8 4.95 25.96 6.83
CA ALA A 8 4.77 27.27 6.23
C ALA A 8 5.84 28.25 6.74
N LYS A 9 6.21 29.23 5.92
CA LYS A 9 7.27 30.23 6.24
C LYS A 9 8.63 29.59 6.58
N THR A 10 8.96 28.51 5.89
CA THR A 10 10.29 27.91 5.91
C THR A 10 10.74 27.60 4.49
N GLN A 11 12.05 27.63 4.26
CA GLN A 11 12.66 27.02 3.09
C GLN A 11 13.02 25.59 3.46
N ALA A 12 12.60 24.60 2.66
CA ALA A 12 12.99 23.22 2.85
C ALA A 12 13.95 22.78 1.74
N SER A 13 15.10 22.25 2.11
CA SER A 13 16.03 21.58 1.21
C SER A 13 15.90 20.07 1.40
N ILE A 14 15.42 19.38 0.37
CA ILE A 14 15.12 17.95 0.39
C ILE A 14 16.15 17.24 -0.49
N ALA A 15 16.99 16.41 0.12
CA ALA A 15 17.93 15.55 -0.57
C ALA A 15 17.33 14.14 -0.71
N PHE A 16 17.45 13.56 -1.89
CA PHE A 16 17.01 12.20 -2.19
C PHE A 16 18.20 11.30 -2.48
N THR A 17 18.21 10.12 -1.87
CA THR A 17 19.16 9.05 -2.15
C THR A 17 18.39 7.84 -2.66
N ARG A 18 18.68 7.42 -3.89
CA ARG A 18 18.07 6.21 -4.48
C ARG A 18 18.76 4.97 -3.92
N VAL A 19 17.96 4.05 -3.39
CA VAL A 19 18.40 2.75 -2.89
C VAL A 19 17.67 1.68 -3.69
N ALA A 20 18.44 0.86 -4.43
CA ALA A 20 17.91 -0.28 -5.17
C ALA A 20 18.25 -1.58 -4.43
N ARG A 21 17.27 -2.48 -4.31
CA ARG A 21 17.42 -3.82 -3.72
C ARG A 21 16.99 -4.86 -4.73
N THR A 22 17.85 -5.85 -4.94
CA THR A 22 17.58 -6.97 -5.84
C THR A 22 17.58 -8.26 -5.02
N ARG A 23 16.54 -9.09 -5.21
CA ARG A 23 16.37 -10.40 -4.58
C ARG A 23 16.45 -11.48 -5.64
N SER A 24 17.09 -12.60 -5.31
CA SER A 24 17.11 -13.76 -6.19
C SER A 24 15.76 -14.47 -6.12
N PRO A 25 15.08 -14.71 -7.25
CA PRO A 25 13.82 -15.45 -7.25
C PRO A 25 14.03 -16.93 -6.91
N ALA A 26 12.95 -17.70 -6.92
CA ALA A 26 12.96 -19.14 -6.67
C ALA A 26 14.10 -19.82 -7.46
N PRO A 27 14.87 -20.72 -6.81
CA PRO A 27 14.60 -21.38 -5.54
C PRO A 27 15.09 -20.66 -4.27
N TYR A 28 15.69 -19.47 -4.38
CA TYR A 28 16.37 -18.82 -3.23
C TYR A 28 15.44 -17.96 -2.37
N ASP A 29 14.47 -17.30 -3.00
CA ASP A 29 13.45 -16.48 -2.33
C ASP A 29 12.17 -16.49 -3.17
N ASN A 30 11.03 -16.22 -2.54
CA ASN A 30 9.74 -16.15 -3.22
C ASN A 30 9.37 -14.69 -3.49
N CYS A 31 10.14 -14.00 -4.33
CA CYS A 31 9.85 -12.61 -4.71
C CYS A 31 8.96 -12.53 -5.97
N THR A 32 8.15 -11.47 -6.08
CA THR A 32 7.28 -11.24 -7.24
C THR A 32 8.03 -10.49 -8.35
N LYS A 33 8.01 -11.04 -9.57
CA LYS A 33 8.57 -10.39 -10.77
C LYS A 33 7.55 -9.43 -11.41
N VAL A 34 8.06 -8.45 -12.14
CA VAL A 34 7.23 -7.54 -12.94
C VAL A 34 6.38 -8.35 -13.92
N GLY A 35 5.07 -8.06 -13.97
CA GLY A 35 4.11 -8.77 -14.83
C GLY A 35 3.52 -10.06 -14.25
N GLN A 36 3.87 -10.44 -13.01
CA GLN A 36 3.25 -11.58 -12.31
C GLN A 36 2.00 -11.18 -11.48
N MET A 37 1.49 -9.97 -11.66
CA MET A 37 0.25 -9.54 -11.01
C MET A 37 -0.94 -10.24 -11.67
N GLY A 38 -1.84 -10.78 -10.86
CA GLY A 38 -3.11 -11.31 -11.34
C GLY A 38 -3.97 -10.21 -11.96
N ALA A 39 -4.86 -10.59 -12.89
CA ALA A 39 -5.82 -9.66 -13.50
C ALA A 39 -6.82 -9.07 -12.49
N ASP A 40 -6.94 -9.69 -11.31
CA ASP A 40 -7.77 -9.27 -10.19
C ASP A 40 -7.09 -8.26 -9.24
N ASP A 41 -5.86 -7.84 -9.55
CA ASP A 41 -5.18 -6.79 -8.81
C ASP A 41 -5.70 -5.40 -9.22
N TYR A 42 -6.17 -4.64 -8.22
CA TYR A 42 -6.70 -3.27 -8.39
C TYR A 42 -5.65 -2.29 -8.92
N TYR A 43 -4.37 -2.65 -8.81
CA TYR A 43 -3.23 -1.88 -9.28
C TYR A 43 -2.48 -2.59 -10.41
N SER A 44 -3.12 -3.52 -11.13
CA SER A 44 -2.51 -4.28 -12.25
C SER A 44 -1.92 -3.38 -13.36
N ASN A 45 -2.42 -2.16 -13.52
CA ASN A 45 -1.88 -1.16 -14.46
C ASN A 45 -0.63 -0.42 -13.95
N PHE A 46 -0.18 -0.69 -12.73
CA PHE A 46 1.00 -0.07 -12.11
C PHE A 46 2.11 -1.10 -11.89
N THR A 47 3.34 -0.62 -11.68
CA THR A 47 4.44 -1.49 -11.26
C THR A 47 4.12 -2.11 -9.90
N TYR A 48 4.29 -3.42 -9.81
CA TYR A 48 4.09 -4.16 -8.56
C TYR A 48 4.97 -3.60 -7.44
N VAL A 49 4.34 -3.31 -6.30
CA VAL A 49 5.01 -3.06 -5.03
C VAL A 49 4.28 -3.83 -3.94
N TYR A 50 4.98 -4.16 -2.86
CA TYR A 50 4.39 -4.92 -1.76
C TYR A 50 3.06 -4.31 -1.26
N ASN A 51 3.02 -2.98 -1.12
CA ASN A 51 1.84 -2.27 -0.65
C ASN A 51 0.65 -2.33 -1.62
N SER A 52 0.86 -2.47 -2.93
CA SER A 52 -0.24 -2.57 -3.89
C SER A 52 -0.94 -3.91 -3.75
N CYS A 53 -0.19 -5.00 -3.56
CA CYS A 53 -0.75 -6.31 -3.22
C CYS A 53 -1.58 -6.29 -1.93
N GLN A 54 -1.03 -5.69 -0.87
CA GLN A 54 -1.74 -5.57 0.41
C GLN A 54 -3.04 -4.76 0.25
N SER A 55 -2.99 -3.64 -0.47
CA SER A 55 -4.17 -2.80 -0.72
C SER A 55 -5.23 -3.55 -1.53
N SER A 56 -4.83 -4.25 -2.61
CA SER A 56 -5.71 -5.09 -3.43
C SER A 56 -6.34 -6.22 -2.61
N CYS A 57 -5.56 -6.88 -1.76
CA CYS A 57 -6.07 -7.91 -0.87
C CYS A 57 -7.11 -7.37 0.12
N LEU A 58 -6.82 -6.24 0.78
CA LEU A 58 -7.76 -5.59 1.69
C LEU A 58 -9.05 -5.19 0.98
N GLN A 59 -8.98 -4.72 -0.27
CA GLN A 59 -10.18 -4.40 -1.04
C GLN A 59 -11.03 -5.63 -1.37
N ARG A 60 -10.40 -6.75 -1.76
CA ARG A 60 -11.14 -8.02 -1.94
C ARG A 60 -11.84 -8.45 -0.65
N LEU A 61 -11.19 -8.28 0.50
CA LEU A 61 -11.79 -8.60 1.80
C LEU A 61 -12.93 -7.63 2.15
N ALA A 62 -12.76 -6.34 1.90
CA ALA A 62 -13.80 -5.33 2.11
C ALA A 62 -15.05 -5.65 1.28
N VAL A 63 -14.89 -5.96 -0.01
CA VAL A 63 -16.00 -6.41 -0.87
C VAL A 63 -16.66 -7.67 -0.30
N LYS A 64 -15.86 -8.66 0.09
CA LYS A 64 -16.36 -9.93 0.63
C LYS A 64 -17.18 -9.78 1.92
N PHE A 65 -16.72 -8.93 2.85
CA PHE A 65 -17.30 -8.85 4.20
C PHE A 65 -18.21 -7.65 4.44
N CYS A 66 -18.07 -6.59 3.65
CA CYS A 66 -18.81 -5.34 3.78
C CYS A 66 -19.61 -4.97 2.52
N GLY A 67 -19.37 -5.63 1.38
CA GLY A 67 -20.11 -5.37 0.12
C GLY A 67 -19.70 -4.10 -0.61
N CYS A 68 -18.68 -3.40 -0.10
CA CYS A 68 -18.14 -2.15 -0.66
C CYS A 68 -16.63 -2.11 -0.46
N VAL A 69 -15.97 -1.19 -1.16
CA VAL A 69 -14.51 -0.98 -1.08
C VAL A 69 -14.16 0.23 -0.23
N ASP A 70 -13.00 0.20 0.42
CA ASP A 70 -12.49 1.32 1.19
C ASP A 70 -12.20 2.53 0.27
N PRO A 71 -12.74 3.73 0.56
CA PRO A 71 -12.52 4.93 -0.25
C PRO A 71 -11.06 5.41 -0.35
N ILE A 72 -10.13 4.90 0.46
CA ILE A 72 -8.72 5.34 0.42
C ILE A 72 -7.87 4.60 -0.63
N TYR A 73 -8.32 3.45 -1.15
CA TYR A 73 -7.60 2.69 -2.18
C TYR A 73 -8.38 2.66 -3.50
N LEU A 74 -7.74 2.16 -4.56
CA LEU A 74 -8.41 1.99 -5.86
C LEU A 74 -9.52 0.93 -5.78
N LYS A 75 -10.46 1.03 -6.70
CA LYS A 75 -11.58 0.10 -6.89
C LYS A 75 -11.65 -0.40 -8.33
N ALA A 76 -12.31 -1.54 -8.54
CA ALA A 76 -12.74 -1.95 -9.86
C ALA A 76 -13.95 -1.12 -10.33
N ASP A 77 -14.19 -1.09 -11.63
CA ASP A 77 -15.23 -0.25 -12.24
C ASP A 77 -16.64 -0.59 -11.73
N ASP A 78 -16.91 -1.87 -11.51
CA ASP A 78 -18.21 -2.43 -11.07
C ASP A 78 -18.48 -2.29 -9.57
N GLN A 79 -17.51 -1.81 -8.79
CA GLN A 79 -17.61 -1.72 -7.33
C GLN A 79 -17.95 -0.30 -6.86
N THR A 80 -18.42 -0.18 -5.62
CA THR A 80 -18.78 1.10 -5.00
C THR A 80 -18.03 1.32 -3.70
N TYR A 81 -17.70 2.59 -3.43
CA TYR A 81 -17.06 2.96 -2.18
C TYR A 81 -18.02 2.87 -1.01
N CYS A 82 -17.49 2.37 0.11
CA CYS A 82 -18.14 2.45 1.41
C CYS A 82 -18.38 3.93 1.74
N SER A 83 -19.61 4.28 2.05
CA SER A 83 -20.03 5.68 2.19
C SER A 83 -20.94 5.93 3.39
N THR A 84 -21.59 4.90 3.91
CA THR A 84 -22.45 5.02 5.08
C THR A 84 -21.67 4.80 6.38
N LYS A 85 -22.22 5.27 7.51
CA LYS A 85 -21.64 4.99 8.83
C LYS A 85 -21.53 3.49 9.12
N ALA A 86 -22.49 2.69 8.65
CA ALA A 86 -22.48 1.25 8.83
C ALA A 86 -21.34 0.59 8.04
N ASP A 87 -21.12 1.04 6.80
CA ASP A 87 -20.02 0.55 5.96
C ASP A 87 -18.66 0.87 6.60
N MET A 88 -18.47 2.10 7.07
CA MET A 88 -17.24 2.52 7.74
C MET A 88 -17.01 1.72 9.02
N LEU A 89 -18.06 1.45 9.79
CA LEU A 89 -17.98 0.58 10.96
C LEU A 89 -17.63 -0.87 10.58
N CYS A 90 -18.10 -1.37 9.44
CA CYS A 90 -17.71 -2.67 8.92
C CYS A 90 -16.21 -2.71 8.56
N LEU A 91 -15.71 -1.70 7.83
CA LEU A 91 -14.28 -1.60 7.48
C LEU A 91 -13.37 -1.56 8.71
N VAL A 92 -13.73 -0.79 9.74
CA VAL A 92 -12.97 -0.71 10.99
C VAL A 92 -12.91 -2.06 11.73
N ASN A 93 -13.97 -2.87 11.62
CA ASN A 93 -14.05 -4.19 12.24
C ASN A 93 -13.56 -5.33 11.32
N LEU A 94 -13.13 -5.03 10.10
CA LEU A 94 -12.65 -6.01 9.13
C LEU A 94 -11.48 -6.85 9.67
N PRO A 95 -10.46 -6.27 10.36
CA PRO A 95 -9.36 -7.06 10.91
C PRO A 95 -9.80 -8.18 11.85
N SER A 96 -10.83 -7.94 12.67
CA SER A 96 -11.38 -8.92 13.62
C SER A 96 -12.03 -10.12 12.90
N LYS A 97 -12.72 -9.88 11.79
CA LYS A 97 -13.30 -10.95 10.95
C LYS A 97 -12.25 -11.75 10.19
N VAL A 98 -11.13 -11.11 9.92
CA VAL A 98 -10.02 -11.64 9.16
C VAL A 98 -9.08 -12.47 10.04
N SER A 99 -8.92 -12.10 11.32
CA SER A 99 -8.17 -12.89 12.31
C SER A 99 -8.76 -14.28 12.57
N GLU A 100 -10.07 -14.44 12.42
CA GLU A 100 -10.76 -15.73 12.58
C GLU A 100 -10.46 -16.71 11.44
N ALA A 101 -10.00 -16.24 10.27
CA ALA A 101 -9.61 -17.07 9.15
C ALA A 101 -8.16 -17.61 9.24
N ASN A 102 -7.38 -17.17 10.24
CA ASN A 102 -5.95 -17.49 10.37
C ASN A 102 -5.62 -18.70 11.26
N ALA A 103 -6.60 -19.53 11.63
CA ALA A 103 -6.40 -20.50 12.72
C ALA A 103 -5.94 -21.91 12.31
N GLU A 104 -6.03 -22.34 11.04
CA GLU A 104 -5.83 -23.78 10.76
C GLU A 104 -4.55 -24.17 9.99
N ASN A 105 -3.96 -23.31 9.13
CA ASN A 105 -2.85 -23.71 8.25
C ASN A 105 -1.62 -22.76 8.21
N GLY A 106 -1.57 -21.72 9.05
CA GLY A 106 -0.44 -20.77 9.06
C GLY A 106 -0.35 -19.86 7.83
N GLN A 107 -1.39 -19.83 7.00
CA GLN A 107 -1.45 -19.00 5.79
C GLN A 107 -1.86 -17.56 6.17
N HIS A 108 -1.08 -16.58 5.71
CA HIS A 108 -1.41 -15.18 5.90
C HIS A 108 -2.67 -14.82 5.08
N VAL A 109 -3.56 -14.03 5.68
CA VAL A 109 -4.71 -13.38 5.05
C VAL A 109 -4.42 -12.86 3.63
N CYS A 110 -3.28 -12.20 3.49
CA CYS A 110 -2.79 -11.63 2.25
C CYS A 110 -1.41 -12.25 1.96
N ASP A 111 -1.37 -13.14 0.98
CA ASP A 111 -0.14 -13.75 0.50
C ASP A 111 0.58 -12.81 -0.47
N CYS A 112 1.25 -11.82 0.10
CA CYS A 112 2.01 -10.82 -0.64
C CYS A 112 3.50 -11.05 -0.43
N HIS A 113 4.25 -11.02 -1.52
CA HIS A 113 5.69 -11.19 -1.52
C HIS A 113 6.39 -9.88 -1.91
N PRO A 114 7.63 -9.64 -1.45
CA PRO A 114 8.36 -8.46 -1.88
C PRO A 114 8.66 -8.55 -3.39
N PRO A 115 8.75 -7.41 -4.10
CA PRO A 115 9.24 -7.41 -5.48
C PRO A 115 10.68 -7.91 -5.56
N CYS A 116 11.01 -8.62 -6.64
CA CYS A 116 12.40 -9.06 -6.89
C CYS A 116 13.36 -7.89 -7.14
N VAL A 117 12.85 -6.78 -7.68
CA VAL A 117 13.60 -5.54 -7.84
C VAL A 117 12.78 -4.44 -7.19
N GLU A 118 13.35 -3.80 -6.18
CA GLU A 118 12.71 -2.76 -5.40
C GLU A 118 13.57 -1.50 -5.44
N GLU A 119 12.94 -0.36 -5.68
CA GLU A 119 13.59 0.94 -5.60
C GLU A 119 12.90 1.80 -4.55
N ALA A 120 13.69 2.31 -3.62
CA ALA A 120 13.25 3.24 -2.60
C ALA A 120 14.06 4.53 -2.67
N PHE A 121 13.47 5.62 -2.22
CA PHE A 121 14.16 6.90 -2.05
C PHE A 121 14.26 7.21 -0.56
N GLU A 122 15.48 7.21 -0.05
CA GLU A 122 15.77 7.74 1.28
C GLU A 122 15.86 9.25 1.20
N MET A 123 15.33 9.93 2.21
CA MET A 123 15.16 11.37 2.18
C MET A 123 15.82 12.01 3.40
N THR A 124 16.52 13.12 3.17
CA THR A 124 17.00 14.01 4.22
C THR A 124 16.40 15.39 3.99
N VAL A 125 15.68 15.91 5.00
CA VAL A 125 15.04 17.23 4.93
C VAL A 125 15.75 18.17 5.90
N THR A 126 16.14 19.34 5.40
CA THR A 126 16.69 20.43 6.21
C THR A 126 15.85 21.69 6.00
N TYR A 127 15.73 22.51 7.04
CA TYR A 127 14.88 23.70 7.03
C TYR A 127 15.70 24.96 7.29
N GLY A 128 15.35 26.04 6.60
CA GLY A 128 15.83 27.40 6.81
C GLY A 128 14.68 28.38 6.99
N VAL A 129 14.99 29.56 7.53
CA VAL A 129 14.01 30.64 7.70
C VAL A 129 13.68 31.25 6.33
N TYR A 130 12.39 31.35 5.99
CA TYR A 130 11.95 32.00 4.75
C TYR A 130 10.56 32.65 4.92
N PRO A 131 10.33 33.89 4.44
CA PRO A 131 11.33 34.77 3.83
C PRO A 131 12.34 35.25 4.86
N SER A 132 13.57 35.53 4.42
CA SER A 132 14.55 36.21 5.26
C SER A 132 13.99 37.55 5.70
N GLY A 133 14.18 37.91 6.97
CA GLY A 133 13.89 39.27 7.45
C GLY A 133 14.65 40.29 6.61
N LYS A 134 14.04 41.45 6.35
CA LYS A 134 14.75 42.61 5.79
C LYS A 134 15.79 43.12 6.78
#